data_AF-A0A816G7E7-F1
#
_entry.id   AF-A0A816G7E7-F1
#
_cell.length_a   1.000
_cell.length_b   1.000
_cell.length_c   1.000
_cell.angle_alpha   90.00
_cell.angle_beta   90.00
_cell.angle_gamma   90.00
#
_symmetry.space_group_name_H-M   'P 1'
#
loop_
_entity.id
_entity.type
_entity.pdbx_description
1 polymer ?
#
loop_
_entity_poly.entity_id
_entity_poly.type
_entity_poly.pdbx_seq_one_letter_code
_entity_poly.pdbx_strand_id
1 'polypeptide(L)'
;HTASLLSNGKVLVTGGANGIVPLNSAELYDPSTGNWTTTGNMSVTRYGHTASILSNGKVLVTGGDSGGSLNSAELYDPSTGNWTTTGSMSVTRYGHTASILSNGKVLVTGGYNGIVSLNSAELYDPSTGNWTTTGNMSVARYWHTASILSNGKVLVTGGDSGGSLNSAELYDPSTGNWTTTETMSVARYYHTASLLLNKTILVAGGCCSLNSAELY
;
A
#
# COMPACT_ATOMS: atom_id res chain seq x y z
N HIS A 1 2.15 1.41 -11.17
CA HIS A 1 2.40 -0.04 -11.09
C HIS A 1 2.89 -0.34 -9.69
N THR A 2 2.96 -1.61 -9.29
CA THR A 2 3.69 -2.05 -8.09
C THR A 2 4.75 -3.08 -8.49
N ALA A 3 5.80 -3.21 -7.68
CA ALA A 3 6.85 -4.21 -7.85
C ALA A 3 7.02 -4.99 -6.54
N SER A 4 7.02 -6.33 -6.62
CA SER A 4 7.07 -7.23 -5.45
C SER A 4 8.17 -8.28 -5.65
N LEU A 5 9.13 -8.36 -4.73
CA LEU A 5 10.18 -9.40 -4.76
C LEU A 5 9.64 -10.73 -4.22
N LEU A 6 9.45 -11.70 -5.10
CA LEU A 6 8.91 -13.01 -4.78
C LEU A 6 9.95 -13.89 -4.08
N SER A 7 9.48 -14.92 -3.37
CA SER A 7 10.35 -15.90 -2.67
C SER A 7 11.26 -16.69 -3.60
N ASN A 8 10.92 -16.79 -4.88
CA ASN A 8 11.74 -17.43 -5.91
C ASN A 8 12.81 -16.48 -6.51
N GLY A 9 12.98 -15.27 -5.97
CA GLY A 9 13.96 -14.28 -6.41
C GLY A 9 13.55 -13.44 -7.62
N LYS A 10 12.40 -13.73 -8.25
CA LYS A 10 11.86 -12.91 -9.34
C LYS A 10 11.10 -11.69 -8.79
N VAL A 11 11.00 -10.64 -9.59
CA VAL A 11 10.20 -9.44 -9.27
C VAL A 11 8.92 -9.46 -10.09
N LEU A 12 7.78 -9.50 -9.42
CA LEU A 12 6.47 -9.30 -10.05
C LEU A 12 6.19 -7.81 -10.20
N VAL A 13 5.96 -7.36 -11.43
CA VAL A 13 5.46 -6.02 -11.73
C VAL A 13 4.01 -6.14 -12.20
N THR A 14 3.11 -5.37 -11.61
CA THR A 14 1.67 -5.48 -11.90
C THR A 14 0.98 -4.12 -12.03
N GLY A 15 0.03 -4.05 -12.97
CA GLY A 15 -0.82 -2.90 -13.28
C GLY A 15 -0.04 -1.61 -13.56
N GLY A 16 -0.57 -0.48 -13.10
CA GLY A 16 -0.08 0.84 -13.48
C GLY A 16 -0.88 1.42 -14.64
N ALA A 17 -0.28 2.34 -15.39
CA ALA A 17 -0.93 2.99 -16.52
C ALA A 17 0.06 3.23 -17.65
N ASN A 18 -0.40 3.10 -18.89
CA ASN A 18 0.32 3.57 -20.07
C ASN A 18 -0.23 4.95 -20.47
N GLY A 19 0.37 6.00 -19.91
CA GLY A 19 -0.16 7.36 -19.99
C GLY A 19 -1.45 7.49 -19.18
N ILE A 20 -2.60 7.45 -19.87
CA ILE A 20 -3.93 7.60 -19.25
C ILE A 20 -4.69 6.28 -19.08
N VAL A 21 -4.21 5.19 -19.67
CA VAL A 21 -4.94 3.90 -19.69
C VAL A 21 -4.43 3.00 -18.56
N PRO A 22 -5.26 2.68 -17.55
CA PRO A 22 -4.90 1.71 -16.51
C PRO A 22 -4.64 0.33 -17.12
N LEU A 23 -3.66 -0.40 -16.57
CA LEU A 23 -3.26 -1.72 -17.03
C LEU A 23 -3.68 -2.81 -16.04
N ASN A 24 -4.01 -3.99 -16.56
CA ASN A 24 -4.21 -5.21 -15.78
C ASN A 24 -3.10 -6.25 -16.01
N SER A 25 -2.10 -5.90 -16.83
CA SER A 25 -0.99 -6.77 -17.15
C SER A 25 -0.09 -7.00 -15.94
N ALA A 26 0.58 -8.16 -15.95
CA ALA A 26 1.66 -8.45 -15.03
C ALA A 26 2.83 -9.12 -15.75
N GLU A 27 4.03 -8.81 -15.29
CA GLU A 27 5.29 -9.32 -15.83
C GLU A 27 6.21 -9.73 -14.68
N LEU A 28 7.08 -10.71 -14.95
CA LEU A 28 8.11 -11.17 -14.05
C LEU A 28 9.47 -10.76 -14.60
N TYR A 29 10.26 -10.05 -13.80
CA TYR A 29 11.67 -9.84 -14.04
C TYR A 29 12.49 -10.89 -13.29
N ASP A 30 13.41 -11.54 -13.98
CA ASP A 30 14.36 -12.47 -13.40
C ASP A 30 15.75 -11.82 -13.30
N PRO A 31 16.18 -11.39 -12.09
CA PRO A 31 17.47 -10.74 -11.91
C PRO A 31 18.68 -11.62 -12.29
N SER A 32 18.52 -12.95 -12.29
CA SER A 32 19.61 -13.87 -12.62
C SER A 32 19.90 -13.94 -14.12
N THR A 33 18.90 -13.66 -14.95
CA THR A 33 19.01 -13.70 -16.43
C THR A 33 18.84 -12.33 -17.08
N GLY A 34 18.32 -11.34 -16.35
CA GLY A 34 17.99 -10.02 -16.88
C GLY A 34 16.74 -10.00 -17.77
N ASN A 35 16.00 -11.10 -17.86
CA ASN A 35 14.87 -11.23 -18.78
C ASN A 35 13.54 -10.87 -18.12
N TRP A 36 12.64 -10.35 -18.95
CA TRP A 36 11.23 -10.14 -18.63
C TRP A 36 10.38 -11.23 -19.27
N THR A 37 9.41 -11.76 -18.52
CA THR A 37 8.43 -12.72 -19.01
C THR A 37 7.03 -12.31 -18.60
N THR A 38 6.07 -12.36 -19.52
CA THR A 38 4.66 -12.13 -19.20
C THR A 38 4.12 -13.26 -18.31
N THR A 39 3.16 -12.93 -17.42
CA THR A 39 2.44 -13.91 -16.60
C THR A 39 0.93 -13.68 -16.75
N GLY A 40 0.08 -14.32 -15.92
CA GLY A 40 -1.36 -14.07 -15.93
C GLY A 40 -1.68 -12.61 -15.66
N ASN A 41 -2.86 -12.16 -16.11
CA ASN A 41 -3.33 -10.78 -15.92
C ASN A 41 -4.38 -10.72 -14.80
N MET A 42 -4.45 -9.57 -14.13
CA MET A 42 -5.57 -9.23 -13.25
C MET A 42 -6.88 -9.16 -14.05
N SER A 43 -8.00 -9.42 -13.39
CA SER A 43 -9.33 -9.29 -13.99
C SER A 43 -9.75 -7.83 -14.19
N VAL A 44 -9.20 -6.90 -13.40
CA VAL A 44 -9.49 -5.46 -13.47
C VAL A 44 -8.20 -4.67 -13.65
N THR A 45 -8.23 -3.69 -14.55
CA THR A 45 -7.13 -2.72 -14.74
C THR A 45 -7.01 -1.82 -13.52
N ARG A 46 -5.79 -1.49 -13.08
CA ARG A 46 -5.62 -0.64 -11.89
C ARG A 46 -4.28 0.07 -11.84
N TYR A 47 -4.30 1.36 -11.49
CA TYR A 47 -3.14 2.10 -10.98
C TYR A 47 -3.41 2.65 -9.58
N GLY A 48 -2.37 3.07 -8.86
CA GLY A 48 -2.51 3.54 -7.47
C GLY A 48 -3.02 2.48 -6.48
N HIS A 49 -2.93 1.20 -6.84
CA HIS A 49 -3.17 0.06 -5.98
C HIS A 49 -1.93 -0.25 -5.14
N THR A 50 -2.09 -1.11 -4.12
CA THR A 50 -0.97 -1.67 -3.35
C THR A 50 -0.84 -3.17 -3.62
N ALA A 51 0.38 -3.69 -3.49
CA ALA A 51 0.67 -5.12 -3.53
C ALA A 51 1.35 -5.57 -2.22
N SER A 52 0.96 -6.72 -1.68
CA SER A 52 1.46 -7.26 -0.40
C SER A 52 1.74 -8.75 -0.53
N ILE A 53 2.97 -9.17 -0.22
CA ILE A 53 3.38 -10.58 -0.28
C ILE A 53 2.98 -11.26 1.03
N LEU A 54 1.99 -12.14 0.94
CA LEU A 54 1.42 -12.85 2.09
C LEU A 54 2.35 -13.96 2.57
N SER A 55 2.14 -14.43 3.80
CA SER A 55 2.94 -15.51 4.41
C SER A 55 2.87 -16.83 3.64
N ASN A 56 1.80 -17.06 2.87
CA ASN A 56 1.64 -18.20 1.98
C ASN A 56 2.32 -18.03 0.61
N GLY A 57 3.07 -16.94 0.40
CA GLY A 57 3.78 -16.63 -0.83
C GLY A 57 2.94 -16.00 -1.95
N LYS A 58 1.61 -15.90 -1.79
CA LYS A 58 0.75 -15.21 -2.76
C LYS A 58 0.91 -13.69 -2.64
N VAL A 59 0.64 -12.97 -3.72
CA VAL A 59 0.64 -11.50 -3.72
C VAL A 59 -0.79 -11.00 -3.73
N LEU A 60 -1.19 -10.29 -2.67
CA LEU A 60 -2.47 -9.59 -2.59
C LEU A 60 -2.35 -8.22 -3.24
N VAL A 61 -3.19 -7.94 -4.22
CA VAL A 61 -3.34 -6.61 -4.83
C VAL A 61 -4.69 -6.02 -4.46
N THR A 62 -4.72 -4.78 -3.98
CA THR A 62 -5.93 -4.17 -3.42
C THR A 62 -6.16 -2.74 -3.94
N GLY A 63 -7.43 -2.43 -4.21
CA GLY A 63 -7.88 -1.09 -4.61
C GLY A 63 -7.21 -0.57 -5.89
N GLY A 64 -7.00 0.74 -5.95
CA GLY A 64 -6.53 1.43 -7.16
C GLY A 64 -7.68 2.05 -7.94
N ASP A 65 -7.38 2.54 -9.14
CA ASP A 65 -8.32 3.24 -10.00
C ASP A 65 -8.34 2.66 -11.41
N SER A 66 -9.55 2.56 -11.97
CA SER A 66 -9.84 2.03 -13.31
C SER A 66 -10.80 2.94 -14.09
N GLY A 67 -10.61 4.26 -14.00
CA GLY A 67 -11.64 5.24 -14.39
C GLY A 67 -12.67 5.47 -13.28
N GLY A 68 -12.27 5.17 -12.04
CA GLY A 68 -13.10 5.10 -10.85
C GLY A 68 -12.39 4.27 -9.78
N SER A 69 -12.47 4.71 -8.53
CA SER A 69 -11.80 4.06 -7.41
C SER A 69 -12.37 2.66 -7.16
N LEU A 70 -11.50 1.69 -6.90
CA LEU A 70 -11.84 0.28 -6.71
C LEU A 70 -11.81 -0.10 -5.24
N ASN A 71 -12.70 -1.02 -4.85
CA ASN A 71 -12.64 -1.74 -3.57
C ASN A 71 -12.24 -3.22 -3.73
N SER A 72 -12.08 -3.69 -4.97
CA SER A 72 -11.77 -5.07 -5.28
C SER A 72 -10.32 -5.43 -4.94
N ALA A 73 -10.12 -6.70 -4.61
CA ALA A 73 -8.81 -7.28 -4.38
C ALA A 73 -8.64 -8.61 -5.13
N GLU A 74 -7.41 -8.92 -5.51
CA GLU A 74 -7.04 -10.11 -6.25
C GLU A 74 -5.74 -10.71 -5.68
N LEU A 75 -5.62 -12.03 -5.76
CA LEU A 75 -4.44 -12.79 -5.32
C LEU A 75 -3.72 -13.34 -6.56
N TYR A 76 -2.44 -13.04 -6.68
CA TYR A 76 -1.54 -13.71 -7.61
C TYR A 76 -0.88 -14.91 -6.93
N ASP A 77 -0.88 -16.05 -7.61
CA ASP A 77 -0.17 -17.26 -7.17
C ASP A 77 1.10 -17.46 -8.02
N PRO A 78 2.30 -17.18 -7.47
CA PRO A 78 3.56 -17.31 -8.19
C PRO A 78 3.87 -18.72 -8.71
N SER A 79 3.27 -19.77 -8.13
CA SER A 79 3.52 -21.15 -8.54
C SER A 79 2.81 -21.51 -9.84
N THR A 80 1.70 -20.82 -10.15
CA THR A 80 0.88 -21.09 -11.34
C THR A 80 0.83 -19.92 -12.30
N GLY A 81 1.20 -18.72 -11.86
CA GLY A 81 1.03 -17.49 -12.62
C GLY A 81 -0.42 -17.02 -12.73
N ASN A 82 -1.35 -17.62 -11.98
CA ASN A 82 -2.77 -17.31 -12.04
C ASN A 82 -3.18 -16.21 -11.05
N TRP A 83 -4.22 -15.47 -11.41
CA TRP A 83 -4.91 -14.51 -10.55
C TRP A 83 -6.26 -15.06 -10.09
N THR A 84 -6.67 -14.72 -8.87
CA THR A 84 -7.99 -15.10 -8.34
C THR A 84 -8.57 -13.94 -7.55
N THR A 85 -9.85 -13.64 -7.76
CA THR A 85 -10.56 -12.62 -6.96
C THR A 85 -10.72 -13.09 -5.51
N THR A 86 -10.68 -12.14 -4.57
CA THR A 86 -10.93 -12.40 -3.14
C THR A 86 -11.97 -11.43 -2.60
N GLY A 87 -12.19 -11.38 -1.28
CA GLY A 87 -13.10 -10.42 -0.68
C GLY A 87 -12.74 -8.98 -1.04
N SER A 88 -13.73 -8.09 -0.93
CA SER A 88 -13.58 -6.66 -1.27
C SER A 88 -13.67 -5.78 -0.03
N MET A 89 -12.97 -4.65 -0.07
CA MET A 89 -13.07 -3.60 0.94
C MET A 89 -14.49 -3.00 0.96
N SER A 90 -14.90 -2.46 2.10
CA SER A 90 -16.17 -1.74 2.25
C SER A 90 -16.17 -0.38 1.57
N VAL A 91 -15.00 0.23 1.39
CA VAL A 91 -14.83 1.55 0.75
C VAL A 91 -13.85 1.44 -0.41
N THR A 92 -14.19 2.07 -1.54
CA THR A 92 -13.29 2.20 -2.69
C THR A 92 -12.13 3.13 -2.37
N ARG A 93 -10.92 2.78 -2.82
CA ARG A 93 -9.73 3.59 -2.54
C ARG A 93 -8.62 3.37 -3.55
N TYR A 94 -7.91 4.44 -3.89
CA TYR A 94 -6.58 4.40 -4.48
C TYR A 94 -5.63 5.32 -3.71
N GLY A 95 -4.33 5.13 -3.90
CA GLY A 95 -3.31 5.90 -3.18
C GLY A 95 -3.30 5.64 -1.67
N HIS A 96 -3.90 4.53 -1.23
CA HIS A 96 -3.80 4.03 0.14
C HIS A 96 -2.46 3.32 0.36
N THR A 97 -2.17 2.97 1.60
CA THR A 97 -1.05 2.10 1.96
C THR A 97 -1.55 0.76 2.49
N ALA A 98 -0.73 -0.28 2.36
CA ALA A 98 -0.98 -1.61 2.89
C ALA A 98 0.22 -2.08 3.73
N SER A 99 -0.02 -2.60 4.93
CA SER A 99 1.00 -3.07 5.88
C SER A 99 0.65 -4.48 6.38
N ILE A 100 1.59 -5.42 6.25
CA ILE A 100 1.42 -6.80 6.75
C ILE A 100 1.76 -6.83 8.23
N LEU A 101 0.76 -7.06 9.07
CA LEU A 101 0.91 -7.09 10.52
C LEU A 101 1.56 -8.40 11.00
N SER A 102 2.07 -8.40 12.24
CA SER A 102 2.71 -9.57 12.86
C SER A 102 1.79 -10.79 12.98
N ASN A 103 0.47 -10.58 13.00
CA ASN A 103 -0.53 -11.64 12.98
C ASN A 103 -0.89 -12.14 11.56
N GLY A 104 -0.20 -11.64 10.52
CA GLY A 104 -0.40 -12.03 9.12
C GLY A 104 -1.54 -11.30 8.39
N LYS A 105 -2.35 -10.49 9.09
CA LYS A 105 -3.38 -9.66 8.46
C LYS A 105 -2.76 -8.49 7.71
N VAL A 106 -3.45 -8.00 6.67
CA VAL A 106 -3.01 -6.80 5.92
C VAL A 106 -3.87 -5.62 6.33
N LEU A 107 -3.26 -4.62 6.96
CA LEU A 107 -3.88 -3.34 7.26
C LEU A 107 -3.82 -2.43 6.05
N VAL A 108 -4.97 -2.01 5.55
CA VAL A 108 -5.09 -0.99 4.50
C VAL A 108 -5.59 0.32 5.12
N THR A 109 -4.91 1.43 4.85
CA THR A 109 -5.19 2.72 5.50
C THR A 109 -5.29 3.87 4.49
N GLY A 110 -6.26 4.76 4.73
CA GLY A 110 -6.45 5.98 3.94
C GLY A 110 -6.73 5.72 2.46
N GLY A 111 -6.24 6.61 1.61
CA GLY A 111 -6.54 6.63 0.17
C GLY A 111 -7.62 7.64 -0.18
N TYR A 112 -7.98 7.70 -1.46
CA TYR A 112 -9.01 8.59 -2.00
C TYR A 112 -10.06 7.75 -2.73
N ASN A 113 -11.34 8.07 -2.53
CA ASN A 113 -12.46 7.27 -3.06
C ASN A 113 -13.10 7.85 -4.34
N GLY A 114 -12.51 8.89 -4.92
CA GLY A 114 -13.07 9.64 -6.04
C GLY A 114 -13.69 10.98 -5.62
N ILE A 115 -14.03 11.14 -4.34
CA ILE A 115 -14.72 12.32 -3.81
C ILE A 115 -13.94 12.97 -2.65
N VAL A 116 -13.45 12.16 -1.71
CA VAL A 116 -12.75 12.63 -0.50
C VAL A 116 -11.56 11.75 -0.17
N SER A 117 -10.56 12.33 0.50
CA SER A 117 -9.52 11.58 1.19
C SER A 117 -10.17 10.79 2.33
N LEU A 118 -9.65 9.60 2.60
CA LEU A 118 -10.16 8.69 3.62
C LEU A 118 -9.30 8.73 4.87
N ASN A 119 -9.94 8.69 6.03
CA ASN A 119 -9.30 8.38 7.30
C ASN A 119 -9.56 6.93 7.75
N SER A 120 -10.34 6.17 6.98
CA SER A 120 -10.73 4.81 7.33
C SER A 120 -9.63 3.79 7.09
N ALA A 121 -9.64 2.74 7.90
CA ALA A 121 -8.76 1.60 7.76
C ALA A 121 -9.53 0.27 7.81
N GLU A 122 -9.00 -0.73 7.12
CA GLU A 122 -9.60 -2.06 7.01
C GLU A 122 -8.51 -3.14 7.10
N LEU A 123 -8.86 -4.29 7.65
CA LEU A 123 -7.99 -5.46 7.80
C LEU A 123 -8.45 -6.55 6.84
N TYR A 124 -7.55 -7.03 5.99
CA TYR A 124 -7.74 -8.26 5.23
C TYR A 124 -7.18 -9.45 6.02
N ASP A 125 -7.96 -10.52 6.12
CA ASP A 125 -7.55 -11.79 6.71
C ASP A 125 -7.26 -12.82 5.60
N PRO A 126 -5.98 -13.14 5.32
CA PRO A 126 -5.61 -14.11 4.29
C PRO A 126 -6.16 -15.52 4.46
N SER A 127 -6.53 -15.91 5.69
CA SER A 127 -7.03 -17.26 5.97
C SER A 127 -8.48 -17.44 5.51
N THR A 128 -9.25 -16.35 5.46
CA THR A 128 -10.67 -16.36 5.09
C THR A 128 -10.98 -15.58 3.82
N GLY A 129 -10.07 -14.69 3.40
CA GLY A 129 -10.30 -13.75 2.32
C GLY A 129 -11.26 -12.61 2.69
N ASN A 130 -11.62 -12.46 3.97
CA ASN A 130 -12.57 -11.45 4.42
C ASN A 130 -11.89 -10.14 4.81
N TRP A 131 -12.64 -9.05 4.70
CA TRP A 131 -12.27 -7.72 5.17
C TRP A 131 -13.06 -7.35 6.43
N THR A 132 -12.44 -6.59 7.32
CA THR A 132 -13.09 -6.05 8.53
C THR A 132 -12.64 -4.63 8.77
N THR A 133 -13.57 -3.73 9.11
CA THR A 133 -13.24 -2.35 9.48
C THR A 133 -12.48 -2.32 10.82
N THR A 134 -11.57 -1.36 10.98
CA THR A 134 -10.87 -1.10 12.24
C THR A 134 -10.95 0.38 12.59
N GLY A 135 -10.24 0.85 13.62
CA GLY A 135 -10.25 2.26 13.99
C GLY A 135 -9.81 3.17 12.85
N ASN A 136 -10.26 4.42 12.92
CA ASN A 136 -9.97 5.43 11.90
C ASN A 136 -8.87 6.38 12.38
N MET A 137 -8.08 6.88 11.43
CA MET A 137 -7.18 8.01 11.66
C MET A 137 -7.99 9.26 12.02
N SER A 138 -7.37 10.19 12.74
CA SER A 138 -7.92 11.52 13.02
C SER A 138 -7.89 12.42 11.79
N VAL A 139 -6.88 12.26 10.92
CA VAL A 139 -6.72 13.02 9.68
C VAL A 139 -6.83 12.10 8.47
N ALA A 140 -7.73 12.44 7.55
CA ALA A 140 -7.83 11.76 6.26
C ALA A 140 -6.59 12.01 5.42
N ARG A 141 -6.14 11.01 4.65
CA ARG A 141 -4.91 11.12 3.85
C ARG A 141 -4.87 10.09 2.72
N TYR A 142 -4.22 10.46 1.64
CA TYR A 142 -3.82 9.57 0.54
C TYR A 142 -2.42 9.94 0.08
N TRP A 143 -1.73 9.01 -0.61
CA TRP A 143 -0.32 9.11 -0.98
C TRP A 143 0.62 9.41 0.21
N HIS A 144 0.21 8.95 1.40
CA HIS A 144 1.03 8.89 2.60
C HIS A 144 1.96 7.67 2.58
N THR A 145 2.86 7.59 3.55
CA THR A 145 3.64 6.38 3.81
C THR A 145 3.14 5.67 5.06
N ALA A 146 3.39 4.36 5.12
CA ALA A 146 3.18 3.54 6.29
C ALA A 146 4.45 2.74 6.57
N SER A 147 4.87 2.68 7.83
CA SER A 147 6.05 1.94 8.29
C SER A 147 5.71 1.11 9.51
N ILE A 148 6.06 -0.17 9.49
CA ILE A 148 5.90 -1.05 10.65
C ILE A 148 7.10 -0.83 11.58
N LEU A 149 6.82 -0.45 12.81
CA LEU A 149 7.82 -0.24 13.85
C LEU A 149 8.23 -1.57 14.49
N SER A 150 9.39 -1.57 15.16
CA SER A 150 9.91 -2.76 15.87
C SER A 150 9.00 -3.32 16.96
N ASN A 151 8.07 -2.50 17.48
CA ASN A 151 7.05 -2.91 18.43
C ASN A 151 5.75 -3.42 17.77
N GLY A 152 5.73 -3.56 16.44
CA GLY A 152 4.59 -4.05 15.65
C GLY A 152 3.53 -2.99 15.32
N LYS A 153 3.65 -1.76 15.83
CA LYS A 153 2.73 -0.67 15.49
C LYS A 153 3.00 -0.14 14.09
N VAL A 154 1.99 0.46 13.46
CA VAL A 154 2.12 1.03 12.11
C VAL A 154 2.11 2.54 12.20
N LEU A 155 3.24 3.18 11.89
CA LEU A 155 3.35 4.63 11.78
C LEU A 155 2.94 5.05 10.37
N VAL A 156 1.97 5.95 10.29
CA VAL A 156 1.54 6.59 9.06
C VAL A 156 1.95 8.05 9.07
N THR A 157 2.58 8.52 7.99
CA THR A 157 3.12 9.90 7.93
C THR A 157 2.77 10.60 6.62
N GLY A 158 2.51 11.91 6.72
CA GLY A 158 2.24 12.78 5.59
C GLY A 158 1.03 12.36 4.74
N GLY A 159 1.13 12.55 3.42
CA GLY A 159 0.03 12.41 2.48
C GLY A 159 -0.63 13.75 2.17
N ASP A 160 -1.77 13.69 1.49
CA ASP A 160 -2.54 14.86 1.08
C ASP A 160 -3.99 14.76 1.57
N SER A 161 -4.59 15.89 1.92
CA SER A 161 -6.04 16.02 2.16
C SER A 161 -6.54 17.41 1.77
N GLY A 162 -6.42 17.73 0.48
CA GLY A 162 -6.65 19.10 -0.01
C GLY A 162 -5.47 20.04 0.29
N GLY A 163 -4.28 19.45 0.49
CA GLY A 163 -3.07 20.09 0.95
C GLY A 163 -2.13 19.05 1.57
N SER A 164 -0.82 19.24 1.39
CA SER A 164 0.18 18.33 1.94
C SER A 164 0.12 18.31 3.46
N LEU A 165 0.27 17.12 4.04
CA LEU A 165 0.25 16.90 5.48
C LEU A 165 1.67 16.71 6.01
N ASN A 166 1.91 17.24 7.21
CA ASN A 166 3.08 16.91 8.02
C ASN A 166 2.73 16.04 9.23
N SER A 167 1.45 15.78 9.49
CA SER A 167 1.02 14.98 10.63
C SER A 167 1.38 13.51 10.48
N ALA A 168 1.58 12.87 11.63
CA ALA A 168 1.82 11.44 11.73
C ALA A 168 0.91 10.81 12.79
N GLU A 169 0.53 9.57 12.57
CA GLU A 169 -0.39 8.81 13.43
C GLU A 169 0.06 7.36 13.52
N LEU A 170 -0.12 6.77 14.69
CA LEU A 170 0.33 5.43 15.02
C LEU A 170 -0.87 4.52 15.29
N TYR A 171 -0.98 3.45 14.50
CA TYR A 171 -1.96 2.39 14.69
C TYR A 171 -1.40 1.30 15.61
N ASP A 172 -2.20 0.89 16.58
CA ASP A 172 -1.91 -0.24 17.47
C ASP A 172 -2.74 -1.47 17.07
N PRO A 173 -2.13 -2.49 16.42
CA PRO A 173 -2.85 -3.69 16.00
C PRO A 173 -3.53 -4.49 17.11
N SER A 174 -3.11 -4.34 18.36
CA SER A 174 -3.69 -5.08 19.48
C SER A 174 -5.04 -4.53 19.93
N THR A 175 -5.28 -3.24 19.68
CA THR A 175 -6.51 -2.54 20.09
C THR A 175 -7.32 -2.03 18.91
N GLY A 176 -6.71 -1.90 17.73
CA GLY A 176 -7.31 -1.25 16.58
C GLY A 176 -7.39 0.27 16.69
N ASN A 177 -6.73 0.88 17.67
CA ASN A 177 -6.78 2.32 17.93
C ASN A 177 -5.66 3.09 17.22
N TRP A 178 -5.94 4.35 16.92
CA TRP A 178 -4.98 5.32 16.40
C TRP A 178 -4.61 6.35 17.46
N THR A 179 -3.37 6.80 17.43
CA THR A 179 -2.85 7.86 18.29
C THR A 179 -2.03 8.84 17.46
N THR A 180 -2.20 10.15 17.67
CA THR A 180 -1.38 11.16 17.01
C THR A 180 0.03 11.13 17.58
N THR A 181 1.03 11.35 16.72
CA THR A 181 2.44 11.49 17.13
C THR A 181 2.96 12.87 16.78
N GLU A 182 4.25 13.12 17.05
CA GLU A 182 4.93 14.32 16.59
C GLU A 182 4.83 14.48 15.06
N THR A 183 4.80 15.73 14.60
CA THR A 183 4.62 16.10 13.20
C THR A 183 5.97 16.29 12.52
N MET A 184 6.01 16.06 11.20
CA MET A 184 7.16 16.41 10.39
C MET A 184 7.37 17.93 10.33
N SER A 185 8.62 18.37 10.13
CA SER A 185 8.91 19.81 9.99
C SER A 185 8.42 20.37 8.65
N VAL A 186 8.31 19.50 7.64
CA VAL A 186 7.80 19.82 6.30
C VAL A 186 6.70 18.85 5.90
N ALA A 187 5.61 19.39 5.34
CA ALA A 187 4.50 18.60 4.81
C ALA A 187 4.85 17.93 3.46
N ARG A 188 4.44 16.67 3.26
CA ARG A 188 4.86 15.86 2.11
C ARG A 188 3.84 14.80 1.71
N TYR A 189 3.74 14.50 0.42
CA TYR A 189 3.01 13.36 -0.16
C TYR A 189 3.80 12.77 -1.34
N TYR A 190 3.49 11.53 -1.75
CA TYR A 190 4.31 10.75 -2.70
C TYR A 190 5.78 10.57 -2.26
N HIS A 191 6.05 10.63 -0.96
CA HIS A 191 7.38 10.41 -0.40
C HIS A 191 7.61 8.91 -0.18
N THR A 192 8.87 8.51 -0.01
CA THR A 192 9.22 7.17 0.46
C THR A 192 9.60 7.23 1.93
N ALA A 193 9.28 6.16 2.66
CA ALA A 193 9.73 5.95 4.03
C ALA A 193 10.47 4.61 4.08
N SER A 194 11.66 4.60 4.67
CA SER A 194 12.47 3.40 4.81
C SER A 194 12.95 3.26 6.24
N LEU A 195 12.73 2.09 6.84
CA LEU A 195 13.26 1.77 8.16
C LEU A 195 14.77 1.53 8.05
N LEU A 196 15.55 2.31 8.80
CA LEU A 196 17.00 2.18 8.89
C LEU A 196 17.38 1.10 9.91
N LEU A 197 18.62 0.60 9.82
CA LEU A 197 19.17 -0.44 10.70
C LEU A 197 19.15 -0.04 12.20
N ASN A 198 19.18 1.25 12.49
CA ASN A 198 19.08 1.81 13.83
C ASN A 198 17.62 1.96 14.33
N LYS A 199 16.64 1.41 13.61
CA LYS A 199 15.20 1.45 13.91
C LYS A 199 14.54 2.82 13.78
N THR A 200 15.25 3.77 13.18
CA THR A 200 14.79 5.11 12.79
C THR A 200 14.14 5.03 11.41
N ILE A 201 13.08 5.79 11.15
CA ILE A 201 12.46 5.90 9.83
C ILE A 201 13.07 7.09 9.11
N LEU A 202 13.66 6.83 7.94
CA LEU A 202 14.05 7.86 7.00
C LEU A 202 12.87 8.18 6.10
N VAL A 203 12.40 9.42 6.13
CA VAL A 203 11.44 9.94 5.15
C VAL A 203 12.20 10.77 4.11
N ALA A 204 12.10 10.36 2.84
CA ALA A 204 12.82 10.99 1.74
C ALA A 204 11.91 11.31 0.55
N GLY A 205 12.18 12.45 -0.10
CA GLY A 205 11.49 12.88 -1.32
C GLY A 205 10.06 13.37 -1.08
N GLY A 206 9.22 13.21 -2.11
CA GLY A 206 7.85 13.72 -2.17
C GLY A 206 7.70 14.97 -3.05
N CYS A 207 6.50 15.15 -3.59
CA CYS A 207 6.17 16.33 -4.40
C CYS A 207 5.99 17.57 -3.52
N CYS A 208 6.32 18.73 -4.10
CA CYS A 208 6.30 20.07 -3.47
C CYS A 208 7.41 20.36 -2.43
N SER A 209 8.56 19.66 -2.50
CA SER A 209 9.76 20.07 -1.76
C SER A 209 10.69 20.95 -2.62
N LEU A 210 11.16 22.06 -2.03
CA LEU A 210 12.56 22.46 -2.19
C LEU A 210 13.35 21.47 -1.32
N ASN A 211 13.99 20.49 -1.95
CA ASN A 211 14.92 19.49 -1.40
C ASN A 211 15.17 19.53 0.13
N SER A 212 14.51 18.64 0.88
CA SER A 212 15.00 18.26 2.22
C SER A 212 14.66 16.80 2.53
N ALA A 213 15.47 16.17 3.40
CA ALA A 213 15.29 14.83 3.96
C ALA A 213 15.35 14.94 5.49
N GLU A 214 14.57 14.14 6.21
CA GLU A 214 14.47 14.21 7.69
C GLU A 214 14.53 12.81 8.32
N LEU A 215 15.09 12.74 9.53
CA LEU A 215 15.26 11.53 10.35
C LEU A 215 14.23 11.51 11.49
N TYR A 216 13.54 10.38 11.69
CA TYR A 216 12.59 10.13 12.78
C TYR A 216 12.88 8.86 13.56
#